data_AF-A0A2E4WB44-F1
#
_entry.id   AF-A0A2E4WB44-F1
#
_cell.length_a   1.000
_cell.length_b   1.000
_cell.length_c   1.000
_cell.angle_alpha   90.00
_cell.angle_beta   90.00
_cell.angle_gamma   90.00
#
_symmetry.space_group_name_H-M   'P 1'
#
loop_
_entity.id
_entity.type
_entity.pdbx_description
1 polymer ?
#
loop_
_entity_poly.entity_id
_entity_poly.type
_entity_poly.pdbx_seq_one_letter_code
_entity_poly.pdbx_strand_id
1 'polypeptide(L)'
;MPSYIGAPWTVLIDDGTVTTAKLAADAVTGAKLADDAVDSEHYTNGSIDTAHIAADQINATLIADDAIDSEHYTDGSVDLAHFQDVAANSILGRNANSSGVLTEVALTTTQILIGDGTGFTAAAISGNATMTNAGVLSLATAAITGQSELSAETPAVADMFLLYDASASAFKKISALTLGMTWTEVSGNVTLVEGGQYLVDCSSARTVTLPASPAIGDHVRIVDGTGQAATNNITVGRASQPIQGAAADLTIATNRAAIGLVFYNGTHGWLLIEN
;
A
#
# COMPACT_ATOMS: atom_id res chain seq x y z
N MET A 1 -49.09 -96.88 -55.48
CA MET A 1 -48.07 -96.07 -54.78
C MET A 1 -47.53 -95.06 -55.77
N PRO A 2 -47.90 -93.77 -55.69
CA PRO A 2 -47.27 -92.75 -56.51
C PRO A 2 -45.91 -92.37 -55.91
N SER A 3 -44.91 -92.39 -56.78
CA SER A 3 -43.51 -92.08 -56.57
C SER A 3 -43.27 -90.62 -56.22
N TYR A 4 -42.45 -90.40 -55.20
CA TYR A 4 -42.00 -89.11 -54.69
C TYR A 4 -41.06 -88.41 -55.69
N ILE A 5 -41.45 -87.23 -56.18
CA ILE A 5 -40.66 -86.40 -57.09
C ILE A 5 -40.39 -85.02 -56.48
N GLY A 6 -39.21 -84.86 -55.90
CA GLY A 6 -38.37 -83.66 -56.06
C GLY A 6 -38.93 -82.27 -55.70
N ALA A 7 -39.58 -82.09 -54.54
CA ALA A 7 -39.67 -80.76 -53.93
C ALA A 7 -38.52 -80.59 -52.93
N PRO A 8 -37.79 -79.45 -52.89
CA PRO A 8 -36.93 -79.18 -51.76
C PRO A 8 -37.85 -79.15 -50.53
N TRP A 9 -37.60 -80.02 -49.55
CA TRP A 9 -38.32 -79.99 -48.28
C TRP A 9 -37.88 -78.72 -47.53
N THR A 10 -38.44 -77.57 -47.87
CA THR A 10 -38.45 -76.47 -46.92
C THR A 10 -39.40 -76.88 -45.82
N VAL A 11 -38.90 -77.02 -44.60
CA VAL A 11 -39.76 -77.14 -43.43
C VAL A 11 -40.67 -75.91 -43.44
N LEU A 12 -41.96 -76.11 -43.73
CA LEU A 12 -42.96 -75.06 -43.59
C LEU A 12 -43.13 -74.79 -42.10
N ILE A 13 -42.72 -73.61 -41.68
CA ILE A 13 -42.98 -73.09 -40.34
C ILE A 13 -44.13 -72.09 -40.50
N ASP A 14 -45.26 -72.38 -39.89
CA ASP A 14 -46.40 -71.47 -39.92
C ASP A 14 -46.10 -70.20 -39.09
N ASP A 15 -46.66 -69.07 -39.49
CA ASP A 15 -46.45 -67.78 -38.83
C ASP A 15 -46.79 -67.81 -37.34
N GLY A 16 -45.96 -67.14 -36.52
CA GLY A 16 -46.16 -67.05 -35.07
C GLY A 16 -45.95 -68.36 -34.29
N THR A 17 -45.61 -69.47 -34.95
CA THR A 17 -45.47 -70.76 -34.26
C THR A 17 -44.14 -70.94 -33.54
N VAL A 18 -43.10 -70.14 -33.84
CA VAL A 18 -41.83 -70.16 -33.12
C VAL A 18 -41.98 -69.37 -31.82
N THR A 19 -42.25 -70.08 -30.72
CA THR A 19 -42.31 -69.51 -29.37
C THR A 19 -40.93 -69.54 -28.71
N THR A 20 -40.74 -68.78 -27.62
CA THR A 20 -39.49 -68.78 -26.84
C THR A 20 -39.07 -70.18 -26.39
N ALA A 21 -40.02 -71.04 -25.99
CA ALA A 21 -39.75 -72.42 -25.57
C ALA A 21 -39.23 -73.34 -26.70
N LYS A 22 -39.39 -72.94 -27.97
CA LYS A 22 -38.85 -73.67 -29.14
C LYS A 22 -37.42 -73.24 -29.49
N LEU A 23 -36.92 -72.17 -28.89
CA LEU A 23 -35.54 -71.71 -29.03
C LEU A 23 -34.74 -72.16 -27.80
N ALA A 24 -33.66 -72.90 -28.00
CA ALA A 24 -32.73 -73.21 -26.92
C ALA A 24 -32.01 -71.93 -26.46
N ALA A 25 -31.49 -71.93 -25.22
CA ALA A 25 -30.61 -70.86 -24.76
C ALA A 25 -29.43 -70.65 -25.73
N ASP A 26 -29.05 -69.39 -25.96
CA ASP A 26 -28.00 -68.97 -26.89
C ASP A 26 -28.20 -69.43 -28.35
N ALA A 27 -29.40 -69.91 -28.72
CA ALA A 27 -29.67 -70.37 -30.07
C ALA A 27 -29.66 -69.23 -31.10
N VAL A 28 -29.91 -67.99 -30.68
CA VAL A 28 -29.82 -66.79 -31.53
C VAL A 28 -28.52 -66.07 -31.20
N THR A 29 -27.49 -66.30 -32.02
CA THR A 29 -26.17 -65.64 -31.92
C THR A 29 -26.16 -64.33 -32.71
N GLY A 30 -25.15 -63.48 -32.51
CA GLY A 30 -24.97 -62.26 -33.31
C GLY A 30 -25.04 -62.50 -34.83
N ALA A 31 -24.44 -63.58 -35.34
CA ALA A 31 -24.50 -63.93 -36.77
C ALA A 31 -25.90 -64.30 -37.32
N LYS A 32 -26.90 -64.49 -36.44
CA LYS A 32 -28.30 -64.77 -36.79
C LYS A 32 -29.19 -63.52 -36.70
N LEU A 33 -28.64 -62.43 -36.17
CA LEU A 33 -29.28 -61.11 -36.19
C LEU A 33 -28.76 -60.38 -37.43
N ALA A 34 -29.68 -59.78 -38.19
CA ALA A 34 -29.27 -58.88 -39.27
C ALA A 34 -28.69 -57.59 -38.68
N ASP A 35 -27.80 -56.94 -39.42
CA ASP A 35 -27.27 -55.63 -39.04
C ASP A 35 -28.43 -54.64 -38.83
N ASP A 36 -28.33 -53.82 -37.79
CA ASP A 36 -29.34 -52.83 -37.36
C ASP A 36 -30.73 -53.41 -37.03
N ALA A 37 -30.87 -54.73 -36.86
CA ALA A 37 -32.16 -55.37 -36.56
C ALA A 37 -32.66 -55.13 -35.13
N VAL A 38 -31.79 -54.66 -34.22
CA VAL A 38 -32.13 -54.41 -32.82
C VAL A 38 -32.18 -52.91 -32.57
N ASP A 39 -33.38 -52.39 -32.34
CA ASP A 39 -33.67 -50.97 -32.06
C ASP A 39 -34.13 -50.73 -30.61
N SER A 40 -34.59 -49.51 -30.31
CA SER A 40 -35.02 -49.11 -28.97
C SER A 40 -36.23 -49.88 -28.44
N GLU A 41 -37.10 -50.46 -29.28
CA GLU A 41 -38.24 -51.28 -28.83
C GLU A 41 -37.77 -52.64 -28.29
N HIS A 42 -36.62 -53.13 -28.75
CA HIS A 42 -36.06 -54.42 -28.35
C HIS A 42 -35.34 -54.39 -27.00
N TYR A 43 -34.96 -53.21 -26.50
CA TYR A 43 -34.29 -53.03 -25.20
C TYR A 43 -35.27 -52.53 -24.14
N THR A 44 -35.21 -53.12 -22.94
CA THR A 44 -35.95 -52.59 -21.78
C THR A 44 -35.21 -51.41 -21.16
N ASN A 45 -35.94 -50.44 -20.60
CA ASN A 45 -35.33 -49.29 -19.92
C ASN A 45 -34.35 -49.73 -18.82
N GLY A 46 -33.15 -49.15 -18.81
CA GLY A 46 -32.08 -49.48 -17.85
C GLY A 46 -31.37 -50.82 -18.08
N SER A 47 -31.63 -51.54 -19.19
CA SER A 47 -30.90 -52.78 -19.50
C SER A 47 -29.43 -52.58 -19.90
N ILE A 48 -29.07 -51.35 -20.27
CA ILE A 48 -27.68 -50.96 -20.56
C ILE A 48 -27.07 -50.37 -19.29
N ASP A 49 -26.12 -51.09 -18.70
CA ASP A 49 -25.33 -50.63 -17.55
C ASP A 49 -23.93 -50.16 -17.98
N THR A 50 -23.12 -49.73 -17.00
CA THR A 50 -21.76 -49.24 -17.25
C THR A 50 -20.80 -50.31 -17.79
N ALA A 51 -21.07 -51.60 -17.61
CA ALA A 51 -20.23 -52.67 -18.18
C ALA A 51 -20.45 -52.83 -19.70
N HIS A 52 -21.61 -52.42 -20.21
CA HIS A 52 -21.91 -52.40 -21.64
C HIS A 52 -21.34 -51.15 -22.35
N ILE A 53 -20.90 -50.13 -21.59
CA ILE A 53 -20.34 -48.89 -22.11
C ILE A 53 -18.83 -48.90 -21.88
N ALA A 54 -18.06 -49.06 -22.97
CA ALA A 54 -16.60 -48.99 -22.88
C ALA A 54 -16.12 -47.58 -22.50
N ALA A 55 -14.86 -47.47 -22.04
CA ALA A 55 -14.23 -46.19 -21.76
C ALA A 55 -14.27 -45.26 -23.00
N ASP A 56 -14.44 -43.97 -22.75
CA ASP A 56 -14.47 -42.89 -23.75
C ASP A 56 -15.56 -43.01 -24.84
N GLN A 57 -16.56 -43.88 -24.65
CA GLN A 57 -17.66 -44.01 -25.61
C GLN A 57 -18.62 -42.82 -25.55
N ILE A 58 -18.86 -42.26 -24.36
CA ILE A 58 -19.69 -41.05 -24.18
C ILE A 58 -18.83 -39.82 -24.48
N ASN A 59 -18.80 -39.42 -25.75
CA ASN A 59 -18.09 -38.23 -26.20
C ASN A 59 -19.02 -37.00 -26.23
N ALA A 60 -18.46 -35.83 -26.52
CA ALA A 60 -19.19 -34.56 -26.56
C ALA A 60 -20.37 -34.54 -27.54
N THR A 61 -20.37 -35.37 -28.59
CA THR A 61 -21.50 -35.47 -29.55
C THR A 61 -22.69 -36.24 -28.98
N LEU A 62 -22.48 -37.09 -27.98
CA LEU A 62 -23.53 -37.88 -27.33
C LEU A 62 -24.12 -37.19 -26.08
N ILE A 63 -23.46 -36.15 -25.58
CA ILE A 63 -23.93 -35.33 -24.47
C ILE A 63 -24.75 -34.19 -25.08
N ALA A 64 -26.02 -34.07 -24.69
CA ALA A 64 -26.85 -32.95 -25.15
C ALA A 64 -26.35 -31.62 -24.57
N ASP A 65 -26.56 -30.53 -25.30
CA ASP A 65 -26.28 -29.18 -24.82
C ASP A 65 -26.99 -28.94 -23.48
N ASP A 66 -26.28 -28.32 -22.53
CA ASP A 66 -26.73 -28.04 -21.16
C ASP A 66 -27.12 -29.26 -20.31
N ALA A 67 -26.79 -30.50 -20.73
CA ALA A 67 -27.10 -31.70 -19.96
C ALA A 67 -26.28 -31.85 -18.66
N ILE A 68 -25.12 -31.18 -18.58
CA ILE A 68 -24.23 -31.22 -17.41
C ILE A 68 -24.35 -29.90 -16.64
N ASP A 69 -25.03 -29.95 -15.50
CA ASP A 69 -25.25 -28.81 -14.61
C ASP A 69 -24.51 -28.96 -13.27
N SER A 70 -24.79 -28.07 -12.32
CA SER A 70 -24.14 -28.08 -11.01
C SER A 70 -24.37 -29.35 -10.18
N GLU A 71 -25.46 -30.11 -10.41
CA GLU A 71 -25.71 -31.37 -9.69
C GLU A 71 -24.78 -32.50 -10.16
N HIS A 72 -24.28 -32.41 -11.39
CA HIS A 72 -23.38 -33.40 -11.99
C HIS A 72 -21.92 -33.23 -11.53
N TYR A 73 -21.58 -32.08 -10.92
CA TYR A 73 -20.25 -31.81 -10.40
C TYR A 73 -20.23 -31.96 -8.88
N THR A 74 -19.29 -32.75 -8.36
CA THR A 74 -19.03 -32.79 -6.92
C THR A 74 -18.18 -31.59 -6.50
N ASP A 75 -18.40 -31.07 -5.30
CA ASP A 75 -17.58 -29.99 -4.74
C ASP A 75 -16.07 -30.25 -4.91
N GLY A 76 -15.39 -29.33 -5.60
CA GLY A 76 -13.95 -29.41 -5.86
C GLY A 76 -13.53 -30.28 -7.06
N SER A 77 -14.45 -30.85 -7.85
CA SER A 77 -14.08 -31.60 -9.07
C SER A 77 -13.48 -30.71 -10.16
N VAL A 78 -13.79 -29.41 -10.14
CA VAL A 78 -13.21 -28.40 -11.02
C VAL A 78 -12.13 -27.64 -10.24
N ASP A 79 -10.88 -27.95 -10.51
CA ASP A 79 -9.70 -27.34 -9.88
C ASP A 79 -8.99 -26.33 -10.80
N LEU A 80 -7.86 -25.78 -10.34
CA LEU A 80 -7.07 -24.81 -11.10
C LEU A 80 -6.54 -25.39 -12.42
N ALA A 81 -6.34 -26.71 -12.53
CA ALA A 81 -5.92 -27.36 -13.77
C ALA A 81 -7.00 -27.23 -14.87
N HIS A 82 -8.26 -27.16 -14.48
CA HIS A 82 -9.37 -26.90 -15.41
C HIS A 82 -9.46 -25.43 -15.85
N PHE A 83 -8.75 -24.52 -15.18
CA PHE A 83 -8.68 -23.09 -15.48
C PHE A 83 -7.30 -22.66 -16.05
N GLN A 84 -6.52 -23.58 -16.65
CA GLN A 84 -5.11 -23.36 -17.01
C GLN A 84 -4.82 -22.29 -18.09
N ASP A 85 -5.84 -21.76 -18.77
CA ASP A 85 -5.66 -20.74 -19.82
C ASP A 85 -5.91 -19.32 -19.30
N VAL A 86 -5.10 -18.89 -18.33
CA VAL A 86 -5.07 -17.49 -17.85
C VAL A 86 -3.78 -16.85 -18.34
N ALA A 87 -3.88 -15.69 -19.01
CA ALA A 87 -2.70 -15.01 -19.52
C ALA A 87 -1.75 -14.57 -18.39
N ALA A 88 -0.47 -14.37 -18.73
CA ALA A 88 0.52 -13.87 -17.78
C ALA A 88 0.14 -12.46 -17.29
N ASN A 89 0.40 -12.18 -16.01
CA ASN A 89 0.05 -10.93 -15.33
C ASN A 89 -1.46 -10.65 -15.25
N SER A 90 -2.27 -11.69 -15.34
CA SER A 90 -3.71 -11.60 -15.20
C SER A 90 -4.21 -12.35 -13.98
N ILE A 91 -5.32 -11.88 -13.43
CA ILE A 91 -6.02 -12.52 -12.33
C ILE A 91 -7.44 -12.83 -12.80
N LEU A 92 -7.96 -13.99 -12.42
CA LEU A 92 -9.38 -14.30 -12.59
C LEU A 92 -10.19 -13.60 -11.49
N GLY A 93 -11.04 -12.67 -11.90
CA GLY A 93 -11.85 -11.88 -11.00
C GLY A 93 -13.28 -11.76 -11.52
N ARG A 94 -14.23 -11.64 -10.60
CA ARG A 94 -15.59 -11.23 -10.95
C ARG A 94 -15.58 -9.73 -11.20
N ASN A 95 -15.43 -9.33 -12.46
CA ASN A 95 -15.26 -7.92 -12.83
C ASN A 95 -16.59 -7.17 -13.09
N ALA A 96 -17.74 -7.83 -12.90
CA ALA A 96 -19.06 -7.21 -13.03
C ALA A 96 -20.01 -7.65 -11.90
N ASN A 97 -20.87 -6.73 -11.48
CA ASN A 97 -21.84 -6.81 -10.37
C ASN A 97 -22.49 -8.19 -10.15
N SER A 98 -22.53 -8.59 -8.87
CA SER A 98 -23.37 -9.58 -8.14
C SER A 98 -23.74 -10.95 -8.74
N SER A 99 -23.87 -11.14 -10.07
CA SER A 99 -23.96 -12.44 -10.76
C SER A 99 -23.21 -12.36 -12.09
N GLY A 100 -22.23 -13.23 -12.32
CA GLY A 100 -21.42 -13.15 -13.54
C GLY A 100 -20.28 -14.17 -13.61
N VAL A 101 -19.92 -14.49 -14.86
CA VAL A 101 -18.80 -15.36 -15.26
C VAL A 101 -17.49 -14.80 -14.73
N LEU A 102 -16.57 -15.67 -14.31
CA LEU A 102 -15.19 -15.26 -14.03
C LEU A 102 -14.58 -14.67 -15.29
N THR A 103 -14.09 -13.45 -15.20
CA THR A 103 -13.42 -12.77 -16.31
C THR A 103 -11.96 -12.54 -15.97
N GLU A 104 -11.10 -12.57 -16.99
CA GLU A 104 -9.71 -12.19 -16.83
C GLU A 104 -9.59 -10.67 -16.61
N VAL A 105 -8.86 -10.28 -15.56
CA VAL A 105 -8.45 -8.90 -15.33
C VAL A 105 -6.95 -8.81 -15.55
N ALA A 106 -6.56 -8.25 -16.70
CA ALA A 106 -5.16 -8.07 -17.07
C ALA A 106 -4.54 -6.86 -16.36
N LEU A 107 -3.35 -7.04 -15.81
CA LEU A 107 -2.54 -5.96 -15.24
C LEU A 107 -1.32 -5.69 -16.11
N THR A 108 -1.02 -4.41 -16.30
CA THR A 108 0.25 -3.95 -16.85
C THR A 108 1.21 -3.58 -15.71
N THR A 109 2.44 -3.22 -16.05
CA THR A 109 3.45 -2.81 -15.06
C THR A 109 2.95 -1.62 -14.23
N THR A 110 3.24 -1.62 -12.92
CA THR A 110 2.97 -0.50 -12.01
C THR A 110 1.48 -0.19 -11.75
N GLN A 111 0.60 -1.14 -12.05
CA GLN A 111 -0.83 -1.03 -11.78
C GLN A 111 -1.24 -1.74 -10.48
N ILE A 112 -2.33 -1.28 -9.90
CA ILE A 112 -3.07 -1.92 -8.81
C ILE A 112 -4.50 -2.21 -9.24
N LEU A 113 -5.14 -3.20 -8.61
CA LEU A 113 -6.60 -3.37 -8.71
C LEU A 113 -7.29 -2.51 -7.66
N ILE A 114 -8.31 -1.77 -8.09
CA ILE A 114 -9.17 -0.98 -7.23
C ILE A 114 -10.58 -1.55 -7.33
N GLY A 115 -11.12 -2.03 -6.21
CA GLY A 115 -12.53 -2.39 -6.12
C GLY A 115 -13.38 -1.11 -6.03
N ASP A 116 -14.29 -0.90 -6.98
CA ASP A 116 -15.14 0.30 -7.03
C ASP A 116 -16.61 0.02 -6.62
N GLY A 117 -16.89 -1.19 -6.15
CA GLY A 117 -18.24 -1.65 -5.78
C GLY A 117 -19.08 -2.13 -6.97
N THR A 118 -18.60 -1.96 -8.20
CA THR A 118 -19.20 -2.53 -9.42
C THR A 118 -18.32 -3.58 -10.09
N GLY A 119 -17.04 -3.61 -9.73
CA GLY A 119 -16.05 -4.57 -10.19
C GLY A 119 -14.65 -4.20 -9.72
N PHE A 120 -13.65 -4.54 -10.54
CA PHE A 120 -12.25 -4.19 -10.32
C PHE A 120 -11.71 -3.37 -11.49
N THR A 121 -11.18 -2.19 -11.19
CA THR A 121 -10.51 -1.35 -12.17
C THR A 121 -8.99 -1.41 -11.95
N ALA A 122 -8.23 -1.76 -12.99
CA ALA A 122 -6.77 -1.66 -12.96
C ALA A 122 -6.35 -0.18 -13.13
N ALA A 123 -5.61 0.35 -12.17
CA ALA A 123 -5.17 1.74 -12.17
C ALA A 123 -3.65 1.83 -12.02
N ALA A 124 -3.01 2.66 -12.85
CA ALA A 124 -1.59 2.93 -12.73
C ALA A 124 -1.33 3.85 -11.53
N ILE A 125 -0.36 3.49 -10.68
CA ILE A 125 0.14 4.41 -9.66
C ILE A 125 1.10 5.39 -10.34
N SER A 126 0.59 6.59 -10.65
CA SER A 126 1.33 7.62 -11.38
C SER A 126 0.99 9.04 -10.90
N GLY A 127 1.87 9.99 -11.22
CA GLY A 127 1.74 11.38 -10.79
C GLY A 127 2.35 11.62 -9.41
N ASN A 128 1.53 12.00 -8.43
CA ASN A 128 1.99 12.32 -7.07
C ASN A 128 2.51 11.11 -6.31
N ALA A 129 2.05 9.91 -6.67
CA ALA A 129 2.65 8.65 -6.26
C ALA A 129 3.09 7.90 -7.51
N THR A 130 4.26 7.26 -7.46
CA THR A 130 4.78 6.42 -8.55
C THR A 130 5.28 5.12 -7.97
N MET A 131 5.04 4.00 -8.66
CA MET A 131 5.52 2.69 -8.25
C MET A 131 6.47 2.13 -9.30
N THR A 132 7.54 1.44 -8.88
CA THR A 132 8.43 0.71 -9.79
C THR A 132 8.07 -0.77 -9.82
N ASN A 133 8.51 -1.49 -10.85
CA ASN A 133 8.31 -2.95 -10.94
C ASN A 133 9.06 -3.74 -9.84
N ALA A 134 9.94 -3.08 -9.07
CA ALA A 134 10.58 -3.66 -7.88
C ALA A 134 9.73 -3.51 -6.60
N GLY A 135 8.51 -2.99 -6.71
CA GLY A 135 7.60 -2.78 -5.57
C GLY A 135 7.89 -1.52 -4.75
N VAL A 136 8.82 -0.67 -5.19
CA VAL A 136 9.11 0.61 -4.52
C VAL A 136 8.02 1.61 -4.87
N LEU A 137 7.30 2.09 -3.85
CA LEU A 137 6.35 3.20 -3.92
C LEU A 137 7.04 4.50 -3.50
N SER A 138 7.09 5.45 -4.43
CA SER A 138 7.68 6.76 -4.26
C SER A 138 6.62 7.85 -4.34
N LEU A 139 6.83 8.95 -3.62
CA LEU A 139 5.99 10.14 -3.70
C LEU A 139 6.76 11.28 -4.37
N ALA A 140 6.08 12.06 -5.20
CA ALA A 140 6.65 13.27 -5.77
C ALA A 140 6.83 14.36 -4.70
N THR A 141 7.70 15.33 -4.97
CA THR A 141 7.87 16.50 -4.11
C THR A 141 6.52 17.19 -3.89
N ALA A 142 6.16 17.46 -2.63
CA ALA A 142 4.88 18.07 -2.23
C ALA A 142 3.62 17.28 -2.69
N ALA A 143 3.75 15.98 -2.98
CA ALA A 143 2.64 15.10 -3.37
C ALA A 143 1.54 14.97 -2.30
N ILE A 144 1.89 15.19 -1.03
CA ILE A 144 0.99 15.08 0.10
C ILE A 144 0.35 16.45 0.34
N THR A 145 -0.89 16.63 -0.11
CA THR A 145 -1.66 17.89 0.03
C THR A 145 -2.75 17.73 1.10
N GLY A 146 -3.17 18.84 1.73
CA GLY A 146 -4.27 18.84 2.71
C GLY A 146 -3.95 18.25 4.09
N GLN A 147 -2.69 17.94 4.37
CA GLN A 147 -2.25 17.58 5.72
C GLN A 147 -2.19 18.82 6.60
N SER A 148 -2.83 18.76 7.78
CA SER A 148 -2.73 19.82 8.80
C SER A 148 -1.29 19.96 9.33
N GLU A 149 -0.47 18.91 9.21
CA GLU A 149 0.96 18.94 9.52
C GLU A 149 1.78 18.19 8.47
N LEU A 150 2.02 18.87 7.33
CA LEU A 150 3.28 18.79 6.57
C LEU A 150 3.42 20.05 5.70
N SER A 151 3.24 21.22 6.30
CA SER A 151 2.76 22.42 5.61
C SER A 151 3.73 23.02 4.58
N ALA A 152 3.10 23.59 3.55
CA ALA A 152 3.59 24.11 2.29
C ALA A 152 4.52 25.33 2.35
N GLU A 153 5.18 25.58 3.48
CA GLU A 153 6.19 26.64 3.57
C GLU A 153 7.46 26.16 2.88
N THR A 154 7.81 26.81 1.76
CA THR A 154 9.13 26.72 1.13
C THR A 154 10.19 26.99 2.20
N PRO A 155 11.07 26.03 2.51
CA PRO A 155 12.11 26.27 3.51
C PRO A 155 13.02 27.37 2.98
N ALA A 156 13.14 28.49 3.69
CA ALA A 156 14.13 29.51 3.38
C ALA A 156 15.57 29.01 3.62
N VAL A 157 15.73 27.92 4.40
CA VAL A 157 17.01 27.29 4.72
C VAL A 157 16.86 25.77 4.78
N ALA A 158 17.87 25.06 4.27
CA ALA A 158 17.82 23.65 3.89
C ALA A 158 17.71 22.63 5.05
N ASP A 159 17.84 23.05 6.31
CA ASP A 159 17.84 22.14 7.46
C ASP A 159 16.66 22.44 8.39
N MET A 160 15.56 21.69 8.24
CA MET A 160 14.40 21.77 9.13
C MET A 160 14.45 20.64 10.17
N PHE A 161 14.63 20.98 11.44
CA PHE A 161 14.35 20.05 12.54
C PHE A 161 12.83 19.94 12.73
N LEU A 162 12.35 18.70 12.91
CA LEU A 162 10.98 18.43 13.34
C LEU A 162 11.01 18.13 14.84
N LEU A 163 10.26 18.88 15.64
CA LEU A 163 10.05 18.58 17.05
C LEU A 163 8.63 18.08 17.25
N TYR A 164 8.50 17.03 18.05
CA TYR A 164 7.19 16.58 18.51
C TYR A 164 6.64 17.56 19.54
N ASP A 165 5.59 18.28 19.19
CA ASP A 165 4.79 19.07 20.11
C ASP A 165 3.80 18.14 20.81
N ALA A 166 4.12 17.77 22.05
CA ALA A 166 3.28 16.90 22.86
C ALA A 166 1.89 17.51 23.15
N SER A 167 1.77 18.84 23.21
CA SER A 167 0.52 19.57 23.41
C SER A 167 -0.39 19.49 22.19
N ALA A 168 0.20 19.49 20.99
CA ALA A 168 -0.51 19.28 19.72
C ALA A 168 -0.60 17.80 19.31
N SER A 169 0.11 16.92 20.03
CA SER A 169 0.34 15.51 19.66
C SER A 169 0.88 15.32 18.24
N ALA A 170 1.72 16.24 17.78
CA ALA A 170 2.03 16.36 16.37
C ALA A 170 3.45 16.93 16.11
N PHE A 171 4.01 16.70 14.92
CA PHE A 171 5.39 17.10 14.58
C PHE A 171 5.42 18.48 13.92
N LYS A 172 5.93 19.47 14.66
CA LYS A 172 6.06 20.84 14.17
C LYS A 172 7.44 21.11 13.60
N LYS A 173 7.43 21.81 12.47
CA LYS A 173 8.62 22.46 11.89
C LYS A 173 9.08 23.55 12.86
N ILE A 174 10.35 23.51 13.29
CA ILE A 174 10.96 24.59 14.08
C ILE A 174 12.13 25.19 13.31
N SER A 175 12.33 26.50 13.45
CA SER A 175 13.50 27.16 12.87
C SER A 175 14.72 27.01 13.79
N ALA A 176 15.93 26.98 13.22
CA ALA A 176 17.17 27.00 14.00
C ALA A 176 17.26 28.25 14.91
N LEU A 177 16.63 29.36 14.51
CA LEU A 177 16.50 30.59 15.31
C LEU A 177 15.68 30.35 16.59
N THR A 178 14.56 29.63 16.48
CA THR A 178 13.71 29.28 17.63
C THR A 178 14.39 28.29 18.58
N LEU A 179 15.34 27.50 18.08
CA LEU A 179 16.19 26.62 18.89
C LEU A 179 17.42 27.34 19.48
N GLY A 180 17.55 28.65 19.23
CA GLY A 180 18.70 29.44 19.70
C GLY A 180 20.01 28.95 19.12
N MET A 181 20.05 28.38 17.91
CA MET A 181 21.26 27.78 17.31
C MET A 181 21.99 28.69 16.31
N THR A 182 21.48 29.90 16.07
CA THR A 182 22.04 30.84 15.09
C THR A 182 22.79 31.98 15.76
N TRP A 183 23.99 32.28 15.27
CA TRP A 183 24.77 33.45 15.68
C TRP A 183 24.34 34.69 14.90
N THR A 184 24.08 35.79 15.61
CA THR A 184 23.70 37.09 15.02
C THR A 184 24.82 38.09 15.20
N GLU A 185 25.25 38.74 14.12
CA GLU A 185 26.19 39.86 14.19
C GLU A 185 25.48 41.14 14.67
N VAL A 186 26.10 41.87 15.59
CA VAL A 186 25.58 43.11 16.16
C VAL A 186 26.55 44.26 15.86
N SER A 187 26.17 45.15 14.94
CA SER A 187 26.98 46.30 14.50
C SER A 187 26.53 47.65 15.08
N GLY A 188 25.62 47.64 16.06
CA GLY A 188 25.10 48.84 16.73
C GLY A 188 24.55 48.51 18.12
N ASN A 189 24.07 49.54 18.83
CA ASN A 189 23.39 49.32 20.11
C ASN A 189 22.06 48.60 19.87
N VAL A 190 21.78 47.53 20.62
CA VAL A 190 20.61 46.67 20.39
C VAL A 190 20.06 46.11 21.69
N THR A 191 18.77 45.79 21.71
CA THR A 191 18.15 45.00 22.77
C THR A 191 18.17 43.52 22.38
N LEU A 192 18.77 42.69 23.22
CA LEU A 192 18.89 41.26 23.00
C LEU A 192 17.55 40.55 23.22
N VAL A 193 17.41 39.40 22.59
CA VAL A 193 16.22 38.55 22.67
C VAL A 193 16.60 37.27 23.42
N GLU A 194 15.64 36.66 24.11
CA GLU A 194 15.80 35.36 24.76
C GLU A 194 16.36 34.31 23.77
N GLY A 195 17.31 33.48 24.23
CA GLY A 195 17.93 32.41 23.45
C GLY A 195 18.91 32.90 22.39
N GLY A 196 19.12 34.21 22.27
CA GLY A 196 19.99 34.80 21.26
C GLY A 196 21.47 34.58 21.54
N GLN A 197 22.23 34.29 20.47
CA GLN A 197 23.70 34.23 20.48
C GLN A 197 24.26 35.33 19.59
N TYR A 198 25.13 36.19 20.13
CA TYR A 198 25.53 37.43 19.48
C TYR A 198 27.04 37.56 19.34
N LEU A 199 27.48 37.93 18.13
CA LEU A 199 28.83 38.40 17.81
C LEU A 199 28.80 39.92 17.73
N VAL A 200 29.33 40.60 18.75
CA VAL A 200 29.31 42.06 18.82
C VAL A 200 30.50 42.64 18.08
N ASP A 201 30.24 43.54 17.13
CA ASP A 201 31.26 44.34 16.46
C ASP A 201 31.70 45.51 17.35
N CYS A 202 32.87 45.33 17.96
CA CYS A 202 33.55 46.31 18.82
C CYS A 202 34.41 47.31 18.03
N SER A 203 34.17 47.55 16.74
CA SER A 203 34.79 48.65 15.97
C SER A 203 34.53 50.04 16.58
N SER A 204 33.51 50.14 17.43
CA SER A 204 33.21 51.26 18.33
C SER A 204 32.63 50.68 19.63
N ALA A 205 32.65 51.43 20.73
CA ALA A 205 31.99 51.00 21.97
C ALA A 205 30.50 50.74 21.71
N ARG A 206 29.97 49.61 22.21
CA ARG A 206 28.59 49.17 21.99
C ARG A 206 27.87 48.96 23.31
N THR A 207 26.57 49.24 23.31
CA THR A 207 25.67 48.84 24.39
C THR A 207 24.70 47.78 23.90
N VAL A 208 24.78 46.58 24.48
CA VAL A 208 23.81 45.50 24.28
C VAL A 208 22.90 45.43 25.51
N THR A 209 21.61 45.66 25.33
CA THR A 209 20.64 45.75 26.44
C THR A 209 19.96 44.40 26.62
N LEU A 210 19.97 43.87 27.84
CA LEU A 210 19.29 42.61 28.17
C LEU A 210 17.76 42.74 28.04
N PRO A 211 17.03 41.63 27.83
CA PRO A 211 15.56 41.63 27.83
C PRO A 211 15.00 42.31 29.09
N ALA A 212 13.99 43.18 28.92
CA ALA A 212 13.41 43.97 30.02
C ALA A 212 12.48 43.15 30.94
N SER A 213 11.88 42.08 30.41
CA SER A 213 10.91 41.22 31.12
C SER A 213 11.29 39.73 30.99
N PRO A 214 12.47 39.30 31.48
CA PRO A 214 12.90 37.91 31.35
C PRO A 214 12.14 36.98 32.29
N ALA A 215 11.95 35.73 31.86
CA ALA A 215 11.48 34.63 32.67
C ALA A 215 12.65 33.78 33.21
N ILE A 216 12.39 32.99 34.26
CA ILE A 216 13.41 32.12 34.86
C ILE A 216 13.92 31.16 33.79
N GLY A 217 15.24 31.13 33.56
CA GLY A 217 15.89 30.27 32.57
C GLY A 217 16.15 30.93 31.22
N ASP A 218 15.64 32.14 30.97
CA ASP A 218 16.00 32.93 29.81
C ASP A 218 17.52 33.11 29.78
N HIS A 219 18.13 32.94 28.61
CA HIS A 219 19.57 33.02 28.47
C HIS A 219 19.98 33.81 27.23
N VAL A 220 21.18 34.40 27.26
CA VAL A 220 21.81 35.08 26.13
C VAL A 220 23.31 34.79 26.12
N ARG A 221 23.92 34.76 24.92
CA ARG A 221 25.38 34.70 24.75
C ARG A 221 25.90 35.92 24.03
N ILE A 222 26.99 36.48 24.53
CA ILE A 222 27.61 37.70 24.01
C ILE A 222 29.09 37.43 23.83
N VAL A 223 29.57 37.62 22.60
CA VAL A 223 30.98 37.41 22.24
C VAL A 223 31.53 38.66 21.56
N ASP A 224 32.74 39.04 21.92
CA ASP A 224 33.51 40.05 21.18
C ASP A 224 33.93 39.49 19.81
N GLY A 225 33.18 39.87 18.77
CA GLY A 225 33.35 39.37 17.41
C GLY A 225 34.60 39.91 16.72
N THR A 226 35.03 41.13 17.03
CA THR A 226 36.20 41.77 16.39
C THR A 226 37.49 41.66 17.19
N GLY A 227 37.42 41.32 18.48
CA GLY A 227 38.59 41.23 19.36
C GLY A 227 39.08 42.60 19.84
N GLN A 228 38.20 43.60 19.92
CA GLN A 228 38.54 44.98 20.26
C GLN A 228 37.87 45.49 21.55
N ALA A 229 37.22 44.60 22.32
CA ALA A 229 36.51 44.99 23.53
C ALA A 229 37.37 45.69 24.59
N ALA A 230 38.71 45.52 24.60
CA ALA A 230 39.60 46.25 25.53
C ALA A 230 39.79 47.73 25.17
N THR A 231 39.56 48.10 23.91
CA THR A 231 39.63 49.49 23.44
C THR A 231 38.23 50.11 23.39
N ASN A 232 37.27 49.32 22.90
CA ASN A 232 35.90 49.71 22.63
C ASN A 232 34.98 48.78 23.40
N ASN A 233 34.80 49.07 24.68
CA ASN A 233 34.10 48.17 25.59
C ASN A 233 32.68 47.84 25.11
N ILE A 234 32.26 46.60 25.36
CA ILE A 234 30.85 46.21 25.26
C ILE A 234 30.23 46.48 26.64
N THR A 235 29.24 47.35 26.68
CA THR A 235 28.39 47.59 27.85
C THR A 235 27.17 46.68 27.75
N VAL A 236 27.02 45.76 28.69
CA VAL A 236 25.82 44.95 28.86
C VAL A 236 24.85 45.75 29.74
N GLY A 237 23.90 46.41 29.07
CA GLY A 237 22.87 47.21 29.70
C GLY A 237 21.87 46.31 30.42
N ARG A 238 21.63 46.59 31.70
CA ARG A 238 20.81 45.75 32.57
C ARG A 238 19.30 45.83 32.30
N ALA A 239 18.88 46.81 31.49
CA ALA A 239 17.50 47.26 31.36
C ALA A 239 16.88 47.55 32.75
N SER A 240 15.99 46.68 33.23
CA SER A 240 15.30 46.82 34.51
C SER A 240 15.77 45.83 35.57
N GLN A 241 16.47 44.75 35.19
CA GLN A 241 16.89 43.68 36.10
C GLN A 241 18.33 43.92 36.58
N PRO A 242 18.73 43.43 37.77
CA PRO A 242 20.13 43.47 38.18
C PRO A 242 20.98 42.51 37.33
N ILE A 243 22.30 42.71 37.33
CA ILE A 243 23.28 41.76 36.81
C ILE A 243 24.14 41.34 38.00
N GLN A 244 24.19 40.03 38.29
CA GLN A 244 24.89 39.48 39.45
C GLN A 244 24.47 40.15 40.79
N GLY A 245 23.18 40.47 40.92
CA GLY A 245 22.62 41.18 42.08
C GLY A 245 22.94 42.67 42.15
N ALA A 246 23.70 43.22 41.20
CA ALA A 246 24.05 44.64 41.15
C ALA A 246 23.10 45.44 40.24
N ALA A 247 22.68 46.61 40.70
CA ALA A 247 21.90 47.58 39.91
C ALA A 247 22.81 48.44 39.00
N ALA A 248 23.78 47.81 38.34
CA ALA A 248 24.74 48.45 37.46
C ALA A 248 24.89 47.62 36.17
N ASP A 249 25.29 48.29 35.09
CA ASP A 249 25.62 47.63 33.83
C ASP A 249 26.94 46.86 33.95
N LEU A 250 27.06 45.76 33.23
CA LEU A 250 28.29 44.96 33.16
C LEU A 250 29.14 45.45 31.99
N THR A 251 30.45 45.56 32.19
CA THR A 251 31.39 45.97 31.13
C THR A 251 32.27 44.79 30.72
N ILE A 252 32.27 44.46 29.44
CA ILE A 252 33.22 43.52 28.83
C ILE A 252 34.35 44.37 28.22
N ALA A 253 35.53 44.28 28.85
CA ALA A 253 36.72 45.05 28.48
C ALA A 253 37.93 44.17 28.16
N THR A 254 37.71 42.88 27.88
CA THR A 254 38.77 41.93 27.51
C THR A 254 38.55 41.52 26.06
N ASN A 255 39.59 41.64 25.23
CA ASN A 255 39.52 41.23 23.82
C ASN A 255 39.15 39.75 23.72
N ARG A 256 38.26 39.41 22.79
CA ARG A 256 37.77 38.04 22.53
C ARG A 256 37.03 37.40 23.70
N ALA A 257 36.59 38.18 24.68
CA ALA A 257 35.76 37.66 25.76
C ALA A 257 34.44 37.11 25.21
N ALA A 258 33.98 36.02 25.82
CA ALA A 258 32.70 35.38 25.57
C ALA A 258 32.03 35.16 26.91
N ILE A 259 30.81 35.67 27.07
CA ILE A 259 30.02 35.49 28.28
C ILE A 259 28.65 34.92 27.93
N GLY A 260 28.10 34.18 28.88
CA GLY A 260 26.73 33.73 28.86
C GLY A 260 26.06 34.17 30.14
N LEU A 261 24.81 34.59 30.00
CA LEU A 261 23.97 35.05 31.10
C LEU A 261 22.70 34.22 31.14
N VAL A 262 22.24 33.85 32.34
CA VAL A 262 20.93 33.24 32.58
C VAL A 262 20.15 34.05 33.60
N PHE A 263 18.86 34.28 33.37
CA PHE A 263 18.01 34.97 34.31
C PHE A 263 17.49 34.03 35.40
N TYR A 264 17.58 34.45 36.66
CA TYR A 264 17.05 33.70 37.79
C TYR A 264 15.80 34.33 38.42
N ASN A 265 15.89 35.55 38.96
CA ASN A 265 14.77 36.26 39.59
C ASN A 265 15.05 37.77 39.72
N GLY A 266 14.09 38.56 40.19
CA GLY A 266 14.23 40.01 40.29
C GLY A 266 15.27 40.52 41.32
N THR A 267 15.71 39.68 42.26
CA THR A 267 16.71 40.07 43.27
C THR A 267 18.14 39.86 42.78
N HIS A 268 18.41 38.70 42.15
CA HIS A 268 19.75 38.34 41.65
C HIS A 268 19.93 38.73 40.19
N GLY A 269 18.83 38.76 39.43
CA GLY A 269 18.78 39.15 38.04
C GLY A 269 19.50 38.15 37.13
N TRP A 270 20.34 38.67 36.24
CA TRP A 270 21.12 37.90 35.29
C TRP A 270 22.43 37.41 35.91
N LEU A 271 22.66 36.10 35.88
CA LEU A 271 23.84 35.43 36.43
C LEU A 271 24.78 35.01 35.31
N LEU A 272 26.10 35.20 35.49
CA LEU A 272 27.10 34.66 34.55
C LEU A 272 27.17 33.15 34.69
N ILE A 273 27.18 32.45 33.55
CA ILE A 273 27.27 30.99 33.47
C ILE A 273 28.51 30.49 32.71
N GLU A 274 29.15 31.37 31.95
CA GLU A 274 30.40 31.12 31.22
C GLU A 274 31.18 32.45 31.14
N ASN A 275 32.51 32.39 31.18
CA ASN A 275 33.42 33.53 31.17
C ASN A 275 34.76 33.15 30.53
#